data_AF-A0A6P8MYZ7-F1
#
_entry.id   AF-A0A6P8MYZ7-F1
#
_cell.length_a   1.000
_cell.length_b   1.000
_cell.length_c   1.000
_cell.angle_alpha   90.00
_cell.angle_beta   90.00
_cell.angle_gamma   90.00
#
_symmetry.space_group_name_H-M   'P 1'
#
loop_
_entity.id
_entity.type
_entity.pdbx_description
1 polymer ?
#
loop_
_entity_poly.entity_id
_entity_poly.type
_entity_poly.pdbx_seq_one_letter_code
_entity_poly.pdbx_strand_id
1 'polypeptide(L)'
;MAEKEAKIEYVTEPCPIKPRKIGPQNIVLRLKRRETFGCSYPGTHVHCARQFYQNVFPNFTVMNVEKPPCFLRKFSPDGRYLIAFSADQTSIEVYEYRGASAAADLLANCEGEYIGHKNDECSFQIRRNIFSRFFKAKWIVNVVQSNEQLNRECSLFTDDGRYVIVGSAAHIPDELRPHFYQIYSNNEALTPNPRSPLEDYSLHLVDLHGGKLCDTRHFKVDKIYLSHNQGLYLYKDILAVLSVQHQTIHIFQILDGMFINVRTIGRFCLEDDAYLVRSACPGVNCRPFRDVTINCLKHKLLVYLYKRAAYISDTTKDPYELRRFYQYFDQLNALRMWKMQLLDTNHVLVRFASEEVATLQANEPNVQPALLVVYDMVTAKILAAYDNTSTQLLTQFENFSDFFRNARMSGDCQYMCSPSNNIYAR
;
A
#
# COMPACT_ATOMS: atom_id res chain seq x y z
N MET A 1 56.13 11.77 -21.90
CA MET A 1 56.37 11.56 -20.46
C MET A 1 55.32 12.30 -19.67
N ALA A 2 54.48 11.56 -18.95
CA ALA A 2 53.80 11.87 -17.69
C ALA A 2 52.41 11.21 -17.66
N GLU A 3 52.39 9.88 -17.48
CA GLU A 3 51.23 9.18 -16.94
C GLU A 3 51.07 9.62 -15.48
N LYS A 4 49.97 10.29 -15.14
CA LYS A 4 49.57 10.52 -13.75
C LYS A 4 48.69 9.37 -13.33
N GLU A 5 49.28 8.41 -12.62
CA GLU A 5 48.58 7.35 -11.92
C GLU A 5 47.57 7.94 -10.94
N ALA A 6 46.30 7.57 -11.10
CA ALA A 6 45.24 7.88 -10.15
C ALA A 6 45.51 7.08 -8.87
N LYS A 7 45.89 7.77 -7.79
CA LYS A 7 45.95 7.18 -6.45
C LYS A 7 44.53 6.77 -6.03
N ILE A 8 44.29 5.47 -6.02
CA ILE A 8 43.11 4.86 -5.39
C ILE A 8 43.32 5.02 -3.88
N GLU A 9 42.59 5.94 -3.27
CA GLU A 9 42.52 6.06 -1.81
C GLU A 9 41.77 4.84 -1.26
N TYR A 10 42.51 3.88 -0.71
CA TYR A 10 41.93 2.82 0.10
C TYR A 10 41.45 3.43 1.42
N VAL A 11 40.14 3.46 1.63
CA VAL A 11 39.54 3.76 2.94
C VAL A 11 40.05 2.71 3.93
N THR A 12 40.96 3.11 4.82
CA THR A 12 41.63 2.24 5.80
C THR A 12 40.91 2.20 7.14
N GLU A 13 39.77 2.88 7.27
CA GLU A 13 38.95 2.79 8.47
C GLU A 13 38.18 1.46 8.48
N PRO A 14 38.33 0.63 9.54
CA PRO A 14 37.58 -0.60 9.63
C PRO A 14 36.10 -0.25 9.70
N CYS A 15 35.30 -0.72 8.73
CA CYS A 15 33.85 -0.59 8.76
C CYS A 15 33.34 -0.92 10.17
N PRO A 16 32.65 -0.01 10.87
CA PRO A 16 32.21 -0.22 12.26
C PRO A 16 31.17 -1.34 12.38
N ILE A 17 30.68 -1.85 11.26
CA ILE A 17 29.70 -2.91 11.16
C ILE A 17 30.44 -4.26 11.17
N LYS A 18 30.44 -4.94 12.32
CA LYS A 18 30.89 -6.33 12.42
C LYS A 18 30.03 -7.20 11.47
N PRO A 19 30.64 -8.01 10.59
CA PRO A 19 29.88 -8.89 9.71
C PRO A 19 29.05 -9.86 10.56
N ARG A 20 27.76 -9.96 10.23
CA ARG A 20 26.81 -10.83 10.95
C ARG A 20 27.30 -12.28 10.82
N LYS A 21 27.65 -12.92 11.94
CA LYS A 21 27.95 -14.36 11.95
C LYS A 21 26.67 -15.14 11.67
N ILE A 22 26.56 -15.69 10.46
CA ILE A 22 25.45 -16.55 10.08
C ILE A 22 25.65 -17.91 10.76
N GLY A 23 24.69 -18.33 11.57
CA GLY A 23 24.71 -19.64 12.22
C GLY A 23 24.49 -20.79 11.24
N PRO A 24 24.72 -22.05 11.66
CA PRO A 24 24.53 -23.21 10.81
C PRO A 24 23.10 -23.28 10.24
N GLN A 25 23.01 -23.51 8.93
CA GLN A 25 21.74 -23.56 8.19
C GLN A 25 21.22 -24.98 7.97
N ASN A 26 21.87 -26.02 8.52
CA ASN A 26 21.41 -27.40 8.37
C ASN A 26 20.10 -27.64 9.16
N ILE A 27 19.08 -28.22 8.52
CA ILE A 27 17.78 -28.54 9.13
C ILE A 27 17.90 -29.47 10.33
N VAL A 28 18.77 -30.49 10.28
CA VAL A 28 18.98 -31.46 11.36
C VAL A 28 19.56 -30.78 12.60
N LEU A 29 20.54 -29.87 12.40
CA LEU A 29 21.11 -29.11 13.50
C LEU A 29 20.10 -28.12 14.10
N ARG A 30 19.25 -27.49 13.27
CA ARG A 30 18.18 -26.61 13.76
C ARG A 30 17.07 -27.37 14.48
N LEU A 31 16.71 -28.57 14.01
CA LEU A 31 15.75 -29.45 14.65
C LEU A 31 16.26 -29.91 16.01
N LYS A 32 17.48 -30.46 16.08
CA LYS A 32 18.13 -30.86 17.33
C LYS A 32 18.16 -29.71 18.33
N ARG A 33 18.55 -28.50 17.88
CA ARG A 33 18.57 -27.30 18.75
C ARG A 33 17.17 -26.92 19.25
N ARG A 34 16.15 -27.00 18.40
CA ARG A 34 14.76 -26.74 18.78
C ARG A 34 14.27 -27.75 19.82
N GLU A 35 14.61 -29.03 19.68
CA GLU A 35 14.21 -30.09 20.63
C GLU A 35 14.96 -29.99 21.96
N THR A 36 16.26 -29.69 21.93
CA THR A 36 17.09 -29.65 23.15
C THR A 36 16.98 -28.34 23.92
N PHE A 37 16.96 -27.20 23.22
CA PHE A 37 17.01 -25.87 23.86
C PHE A 37 15.72 -25.09 23.70
N GLY A 38 14.78 -25.53 22.86
CA GLY A 38 13.56 -24.79 22.56
C GLY A 38 13.88 -23.41 22.00
N CYS A 39 13.75 -22.40 22.86
CA CYS A 39 14.08 -21.01 22.60
C CYS A 39 15.19 -20.57 23.54
N SER A 40 16.40 -20.34 23.01
CA SER A 40 17.54 -19.95 23.85
C SER A 40 17.37 -18.60 24.56
N TYR A 41 16.50 -17.72 24.05
CA TYR A 41 16.22 -16.42 24.65
C TYR A 41 14.70 -16.17 24.76
N PRO A 42 14.23 -15.53 25.84
CA PRO A 42 12.84 -15.10 25.96
C PRO A 42 12.44 -14.21 24.77
N GLY A 43 11.26 -14.44 24.19
CA GLY A 43 10.77 -13.67 23.05
C GLY A 43 11.37 -14.02 21.68
N THR A 44 12.40 -14.89 21.59
CA THR A 44 13.00 -15.26 20.28
C THR A 44 12.37 -16.49 19.62
N HIS A 45 11.32 -17.05 20.21
CA HIS A 45 10.65 -18.27 19.74
C HIS A 45 10.27 -18.22 18.25
N VAL A 46 9.72 -17.09 17.83
CA VAL A 46 9.36 -16.78 16.44
C VAL A 46 10.56 -16.84 15.50
N HIS A 47 11.63 -16.14 15.87
CA HIS A 47 12.79 -16.01 15.03
C HIS A 47 13.47 -17.38 14.84
N CYS A 48 13.52 -18.19 15.89
CA CYS A 48 13.96 -19.58 15.83
C CYS A 48 13.07 -20.43 14.91
N ALA A 49 11.74 -20.31 15.02
CA ALA A 49 10.80 -21.03 14.16
C ALA A 49 10.93 -20.63 12.67
N ARG A 50 10.97 -19.32 12.36
CA ARG A 50 11.16 -18.82 10.99
C ARG A 50 12.45 -19.30 10.36
N GLN A 51 13.55 -19.23 11.11
CA GLN A 51 14.81 -19.78 10.65
C GLN A 51 14.68 -21.27 10.34
N PHE A 52 14.01 -22.05 11.19
CA PHE A 52 13.78 -23.47 10.90
C PHE A 52 13.00 -23.68 9.59
N TYR A 53 11.87 -23.00 9.40
CA TYR A 53 11.01 -23.18 8.22
C TYR A 53 11.58 -22.59 6.92
N GLN A 54 12.59 -21.71 6.97
CA GLN A 54 13.34 -21.29 5.77
C GLN A 54 14.03 -22.46 5.05
N ASN A 55 14.32 -23.55 5.77
CA ASN A 55 14.97 -24.73 5.22
C ASN A 55 14.00 -25.86 4.87
N VAL A 56 12.70 -25.66 5.14
CA VAL A 56 11.65 -26.61 4.80
C VAL A 56 11.04 -26.18 3.48
N PHE A 57 11.20 -27.02 2.46
CA PHE A 57 10.63 -26.81 1.14
C PHE A 57 9.38 -27.70 0.94
N PRO A 58 8.45 -27.31 0.05
CA PRO A 58 7.32 -28.16 -0.32
C PRO A 58 7.82 -29.52 -0.83
N ASN A 59 7.27 -30.61 -0.30
CA ASN A 59 7.63 -31.97 -0.68
C ASN A 59 7.06 -32.40 -2.03
N PHE A 60 5.95 -31.79 -2.46
CA PHE A 60 5.23 -32.18 -3.66
C PHE A 60 4.59 -30.99 -4.35
N THR A 61 4.71 -30.93 -5.68
CA THR A 61 4.10 -29.85 -6.49
C THR A 61 3.11 -30.42 -7.51
N VAL A 62 1.87 -29.93 -7.47
CA VAL A 62 0.83 -30.25 -8.47
C VAL A 62 0.65 -29.05 -9.40
N MET A 63 0.88 -29.27 -10.69
CA MET A 63 0.71 -28.26 -11.72
C MET A 63 -0.69 -28.36 -12.36
N ASN A 64 -1.19 -27.23 -12.88
CA ASN A 64 -2.45 -27.15 -13.64
C ASN A 64 -3.67 -27.69 -12.89
N VAL A 65 -3.79 -27.33 -11.61
CA VAL A 65 -4.96 -27.63 -10.79
C VAL A 65 -6.20 -26.97 -11.41
N GLU A 66 -7.29 -27.75 -11.54
CA GLU A 66 -8.57 -27.19 -11.97
C GLU A 66 -9.11 -26.31 -10.84
N LYS A 67 -9.34 -25.03 -11.13
CA LYS A 67 -9.93 -24.07 -10.20
C LYS A 67 -11.24 -23.54 -10.76
N PRO A 68 -12.18 -23.10 -9.90
CA PRO A 68 -13.35 -22.35 -10.31
C PRO A 68 -13.00 -21.11 -11.15
N PRO A 69 -13.94 -20.57 -11.93
CA PRO A 69 -13.74 -19.32 -12.68
C PRO A 69 -13.67 -18.11 -11.73
N CYS A 70 -12.55 -18.00 -11.01
CA CYS A 70 -12.26 -16.95 -10.06
C CYS A 70 -10.78 -16.54 -10.15
N PHE A 71 -10.49 -15.31 -9.74
CA PHE A 71 -9.14 -14.76 -9.62
C PHE A 71 -8.72 -14.83 -8.16
N LEU A 72 -7.88 -15.81 -7.83
CA LEU A 72 -7.31 -15.95 -6.48
C LEU A 72 -6.40 -14.76 -6.19
N ARG A 73 -6.58 -14.11 -5.03
CA ARG A 73 -5.85 -12.89 -4.69
C ARG A 73 -4.83 -13.08 -3.58
N LYS A 74 -5.31 -13.27 -2.35
CA LYS A 74 -4.47 -13.24 -1.14
C LYS A 74 -5.16 -13.96 0.01
N PHE A 75 -4.34 -14.54 0.88
CA PHE A 75 -4.80 -15.04 2.17
C PHE A 75 -5.07 -13.87 3.13
N SER A 76 -6.09 -14.07 3.98
CA SER A 76 -6.27 -13.30 5.21
C SER A 76 -4.98 -13.31 6.05
N PRO A 77 -4.73 -12.27 6.88
CA PRO A 77 -3.55 -12.20 7.75
C PRO A 77 -3.38 -13.45 8.64
N ASP A 78 -4.50 -14.03 9.08
CA ASP A 78 -4.54 -15.24 9.89
C ASP A 78 -4.27 -16.52 9.09
N GLY A 79 -4.26 -16.44 7.76
CA GLY A 79 -4.08 -17.58 6.86
C GLY A 79 -5.30 -18.52 6.76
N ARG A 80 -6.38 -18.26 7.51
CA ARG A 80 -7.57 -19.14 7.54
C ARG A 80 -8.41 -19.05 6.27
N TYR A 81 -8.55 -17.85 5.73
CA TYR A 81 -9.35 -17.59 4.54
C TYR A 81 -8.47 -17.19 3.35
N LEU A 82 -8.81 -17.68 2.17
CA LEU A 82 -8.30 -17.24 0.88
C LEU A 82 -9.40 -16.46 0.16
N ILE A 83 -9.09 -15.24 -0.26
CA ILE A 83 -10.01 -14.40 -1.03
C ILE A 83 -9.76 -14.59 -2.52
N ALA A 84 -10.86 -14.73 -3.27
CA ALA A 84 -10.88 -14.66 -4.71
C ALA A 84 -11.94 -13.69 -5.21
N PHE A 85 -11.73 -13.14 -6.40
CA PHE A 85 -12.73 -12.37 -7.12
C PHE A 85 -13.40 -13.28 -8.14
N SER A 86 -14.71 -13.16 -8.32
CA SER A 86 -15.41 -13.91 -9.36
C SER A 86 -14.93 -13.50 -10.77
N ALA A 87 -15.09 -14.37 -11.77
CA ALA A 87 -14.64 -14.08 -13.13
C ALA A 87 -15.30 -12.84 -13.76
N ASP A 88 -16.56 -12.58 -13.37
CA ASP A 88 -17.34 -11.40 -13.76
C ASP A 88 -17.00 -10.14 -12.94
N GLN A 89 -16.13 -10.24 -11.93
CA GLN A 89 -15.67 -9.12 -11.08
C GLN A 89 -16.80 -8.39 -10.34
N THR A 90 -17.89 -9.10 -10.03
CA THR A 90 -19.05 -8.55 -9.30
C THR A 90 -19.05 -8.96 -7.82
N SER A 91 -18.47 -10.13 -7.53
CA SER A 91 -18.56 -10.78 -6.24
C SER A 91 -17.19 -11.21 -5.70
N ILE A 92 -17.13 -11.29 -4.38
CA ILE A 92 -15.98 -11.81 -3.65
C ILE A 92 -16.32 -13.22 -3.18
N GLU A 93 -15.45 -14.16 -3.50
CA GLU A 93 -15.51 -15.53 -3.03
C GLU A 93 -14.51 -15.73 -1.89
N VAL A 94 -14.99 -16.20 -0.74
CA VAL A 94 -14.17 -16.47 0.44
C VAL A 94 -14.07 -17.98 0.63
N TYR A 95 -12.86 -18.49 0.52
CA TYR A 95 -12.53 -19.90 0.69
C TYR A 95 -11.88 -20.16 2.05
N GLU A 96 -12.37 -21.14 2.79
CA GLU A 96 -11.72 -21.62 4.01
C GLU A 96 -10.62 -22.62 3.66
N TYR A 97 -9.40 -22.36 4.14
CA TYR A 97 -8.24 -23.23 3.97
C TYR A 97 -8.28 -24.38 4.97
N ARG A 98 -8.25 -25.62 4.49
CA ARG A 98 -8.36 -26.84 5.30
C ARG A 98 -7.02 -27.49 5.66
N GLY A 99 -5.90 -26.86 5.31
CA GLY A 99 -4.56 -27.40 5.56
C GLY A 99 -4.04 -28.31 4.44
N ALA A 100 -2.74 -28.61 4.48
CA ALA A 100 -2.07 -29.47 3.51
C ALA A 100 -2.40 -30.96 3.71
N SER A 101 -2.80 -31.35 4.91
CA SER A 101 -3.22 -32.72 5.26
C SER A 101 -4.53 -33.12 4.57
N ALA A 102 -5.40 -32.17 4.24
CA ALA A 102 -6.72 -32.43 3.64
C ALA A 102 -6.68 -33.13 2.27
N ALA A 103 -5.54 -33.10 1.59
CA ALA A 103 -5.33 -33.79 0.31
C ALA A 103 -4.25 -34.88 0.38
N ALA A 104 -3.73 -35.21 1.57
CA ALA A 104 -2.72 -36.24 1.74
C ALA A 104 -3.19 -37.60 1.21
N ASP A 105 -4.46 -37.95 1.45
CA ASP A 105 -5.06 -39.20 0.96
C ASP A 105 -5.05 -39.32 -0.58
N LEU A 106 -5.20 -38.20 -1.29
CA LEU A 106 -5.17 -38.16 -2.76
C LEU A 106 -3.75 -38.34 -3.32
N LEU A 107 -2.74 -38.01 -2.51
CA LEU A 107 -1.33 -38.06 -2.89
C LEU A 107 -0.62 -39.30 -2.34
N ALA A 108 -1.26 -40.09 -1.47
CA ALA A 108 -0.66 -41.26 -0.82
C ALA A 108 -0.17 -42.33 -1.81
N ASN A 109 -0.84 -42.46 -2.95
CA ASN A 109 -0.51 -43.44 -3.99
C ASN A 109 0.37 -42.86 -5.11
N CYS A 110 0.81 -41.61 -5.00
CA CYS A 110 1.63 -40.96 -6.02
C CYS A 110 3.11 -41.06 -5.67
N GLU A 111 3.84 -41.87 -6.42
CA GLU A 111 5.30 -41.91 -6.33
C GLU A 111 5.92 -40.78 -7.18
N GLY A 112 6.60 -39.83 -6.54
CA GLY A 112 7.36 -38.77 -7.21
C GLY A 112 7.39 -37.43 -6.47
N GLU A 113 8.10 -36.45 -7.02
CA GLU A 113 8.24 -35.10 -6.45
C GLU A 113 7.25 -34.08 -7.09
N TYR A 114 6.70 -34.39 -8.28
CA TYR A 114 5.76 -33.50 -8.96
C TYR A 114 4.78 -34.26 -9.88
N ILE A 115 3.54 -33.73 -9.99
CA ILE A 115 2.59 -34.11 -11.05
C ILE A 115 2.56 -32.99 -12.08
N GLY A 116 3.22 -33.24 -13.22
CA GLY A 116 3.31 -32.35 -14.38
C GLY A 116 2.12 -32.47 -15.32
N HIS A 117 2.36 -32.70 -16.62
CA HIS A 117 1.33 -32.87 -17.67
C HIS A 117 1.00 -34.33 -18.00
N LYS A 118 1.43 -35.31 -17.19
CA LYS A 118 1.10 -36.72 -17.46
C LYS A 118 -0.42 -36.90 -17.46
N ASN A 119 -0.95 -37.53 -18.50
CA ASN A 119 -2.39 -37.72 -18.74
C ASN A 119 -2.88 -39.07 -18.21
N ASP A 120 -2.47 -39.42 -16.98
CA ASP A 120 -3.01 -40.60 -16.31
C ASP A 120 -4.37 -40.23 -15.69
N GLU A 121 -5.35 -41.14 -15.72
CA GLU A 121 -6.67 -40.87 -15.12
C GLU A 121 -6.55 -40.50 -13.63
N CYS A 122 -5.62 -41.13 -12.92
CA CYS A 122 -5.32 -40.82 -11.52
C CYS A 122 -4.80 -39.36 -11.36
N SER A 123 -3.88 -38.94 -12.24
CA SER A 123 -3.36 -37.56 -12.25
C SER A 123 -4.46 -36.54 -12.56
N PHE A 124 -5.40 -36.86 -13.44
CA PHE A 124 -6.54 -36.00 -13.76
C PHE A 124 -7.50 -35.85 -12.58
N GLN A 125 -7.84 -36.96 -11.92
CA GLN A 125 -8.70 -36.94 -10.72
C GLN A 125 -8.08 -36.12 -9.58
N ILE A 126 -6.76 -36.20 -9.40
CA ILE A 126 -6.05 -35.40 -8.39
C ILE A 126 -6.15 -33.91 -8.74
N ARG A 127 -5.84 -33.51 -9.99
CA ARG A 127 -5.90 -32.09 -10.39
C ARG A 127 -7.30 -31.48 -10.25
N ARG A 128 -8.35 -32.28 -10.50
CA ARG A 128 -9.74 -31.85 -10.35
C ARG A 128 -10.17 -31.67 -8.90
N ASN A 129 -9.76 -32.58 -8.01
CA ASN A 129 -10.27 -32.63 -6.64
C ASN A 129 -9.39 -31.89 -5.63
N ILE A 130 -8.13 -31.61 -5.95
CA ILE A 130 -7.20 -31.00 -4.99
C ILE A 130 -7.67 -29.61 -4.55
N PHE A 131 -8.16 -28.77 -5.48
CA PHE A 131 -8.62 -27.43 -5.11
C PHE A 131 -9.79 -27.45 -4.13
N SER A 132 -10.81 -28.27 -4.39
CA SER A 132 -12.01 -28.36 -3.55
C SER A 132 -11.73 -28.99 -2.18
N ARG A 133 -10.67 -29.80 -2.07
CA ARG A 133 -10.20 -30.37 -0.78
C ARG A 133 -9.43 -29.35 0.05
N PHE A 134 -8.51 -28.62 -0.57
CA PHE A 134 -7.71 -27.59 0.09
C PHE A 134 -8.56 -26.37 0.48
N PHE A 135 -9.49 -25.98 -0.39
CA PHE A 135 -10.27 -24.76 -0.29
C PHE A 135 -11.75 -25.08 -0.34
N LYS A 136 -12.43 -24.92 0.79
CA LYS A 136 -13.89 -25.03 0.85
C LYS A 136 -14.49 -23.64 0.68
N ALA A 137 -15.32 -23.44 -0.34
CA ALA A 137 -16.09 -22.21 -0.49
C ALA A 137 -16.98 -22.01 0.74
N LYS A 138 -16.82 -20.88 1.43
CA LYS A 138 -17.57 -20.54 2.64
C LYS A 138 -18.63 -19.48 2.34
N TRP A 139 -18.22 -18.40 1.69
CA TRP A 139 -19.09 -17.27 1.36
C TRP A 139 -18.88 -16.82 -0.08
N ILE A 140 -19.96 -16.38 -0.72
CA ILE A 140 -19.93 -15.66 -1.99
C ILE A 140 -20.72 -14.38 -1.74
N VAL A 141 -20.01 -13.26 -1.68
CA VAL A 141 -20.59 -11.95 -1.36
C VAL A 141 -20.69 -11.16 -2.64
N ASN A 142 -21.91 -10.89 -3.09
CA ASN A 142 -22.11 -9.96 -4.21
C ASN A 142 -21.90 -8.53 -3.71
N VAL A 143 -20.93 -7.83 -4.28
CA VAL A 143 -20.52 -6.48 -3.84
C VAL A 143 -21.05 -5.42 -4.78
N VAL A 144 -21.01 -5.70 -6.09
CA VAL A 144 -21.32 -4.71 -7.12
C VAL A 144 -22.65 -5.04 -7.80
N GLN A 145 -23.45 -4.00 -8.05
CA GLN A 145 -24.64 -4.08 -8.88
C GLN A 145 -24.37 -3.32 -10.18
N SER A 146 -24.39 -4.04 -11.30
CA SER A 146 -24.30 -3.63 -12.71
C SER A 146 -23.66 -2.27 -13.05
N ASN A 147 -22.57 -2.33 -13.82
CA ASN A 147 -21.74 -1.25 -14.42
C ASN A 147 -20.46 -0.85 -13.66
N GLU A 148 -20.28 -1.28 -12.41
CA GLU A 148 -18.96 -1.23 -11.76
C GLU A 148 -18.22 -2.58 -11.94
N GLN A 149 -16.90 -2.56 -11.85
CA GLN A 149 -16.06 -3.76 -11.82
C GLN A 149 -15.14 -3.71 -10.61
N LEU A 150 -15.07 -4.81 -9.85
CA LEU A 150 -14.11 -4.94 -8.77
C LEU A 150 -12.68 -5.00 -9.31
N ASN A 151 -11.79 -4.20 -8.74
CA ASN A 151 -10.38 -4.27 -9.06
C ASN A 151 -9.74 -5.47 -8.36
N ARG A 152 -9.30 -6.45 -9.15
CA ARG A 152 -8.69 -7.72 -8.69
C ARG A 152 -7.44 -7.52 -7.84
N GLU A 153 -6.74 -6.41 -8.02
CA GLU A 153 -5.50 -6.14 -7.30
C GLU A 153 -5.72 -5.38 -6.00
N CYS A 154 -6.91 -4.78 -5.82
CA CYS A 154 -7.25 -3.99 -4.66
C CYS A 154 -7.76 -4.88 -3.52
N SER A 155 -6.93 -5.13 -2.53
CA SER A 155 -7.32 -5.87 -1.33
C SER A 155 -6.50 -5.41 -0.14
N LEU A 156 -7.18 -4.88 0.88
CA LEU A 156 -6.60 -4.50 2.15
C LEU A 156 -7.35 -5.23 3.27
N PHE A 157 -6.61 -5.75 4.24
CA PHE A 157 -7.18 -6.48 5.36
C PHE A 157 -6.96 -5.66 6.63
N THR A 158 -7.98 -5.59 7.47
CA THR A 158 -7.83 -5.05 8.83
C THR A 158 -6.91 -5.94 9.66
N ASP A 159 -6.26 -5.35 10.67
CA ASP A 159 -5.36 -6.08 11.58
C ASP A 159 -6.04 -7.28 12.25
N ASP A 160 -7.34 -7.16 12.56
CA ASP A 160 -8.15 -8.22 13.18
C ASP A 160 -8.50 -9.36 12.21
N GLY A 161 -8.16 -9.27 10.92
CA GLY A 161 -8.51 -10.26 9.90
C GLY A 161 -10.01 -10.42 9.64
N ARG A 162 -10.86 -9.61 10.30
CA ARG A 162 -12.32 -9.69 10.21
C ARG A 162 -12.87 -9.06 8.94
N TYR A 163 -12.35 -7.90 8.55
CA TYR A 163 -12.85 -7.15 7.40
C TYR A 163 -11.84 -7.11 6.26
N VAL A 164 -12.36 -7.11 5.04
CA VAL A 164 -11.59 -6.82 3.82
C VAL A 164 -12.16 -5.59 3.14
N ILE A 165 -11.27 -4.73 2.67
CA ILE A 165 -11.58 -3.57 1.85
C ILE A 165 -11.25 -3.91 0.41
N VAL A 166 -12.22 -3.75 -0.47
CA VAL A 166 -12.04 -3.86 -1.92
C VAL A 166 -12.49 -2.58 -2.60
N GLY A 167 -11.88 -2.29 -3.75
CA GLY A 167 -12.28 -1.15 -4.58
C GLY A 167 -12.96 -1.64 -5.86
N SER A 168 -14.05 -0.99 -6.24
CA SER A 168 -14.65 -1.06 -7.56
C SER A 168 -14.35 0.22 -8.34
N ALA A 169 -14.38 0.10 -9.66
CA ALA A 169 -14.32 1.22 -10.59
C ALA A 169 -15.48 1.10 -11.59
N ALA A 170 -16.19 2.19 -11.80
CA ALA A 170 -17.22 2.34 -12.81
C ALA A 170 -16.74 3.34 -13.86
N HIS A 171 -16.72 2.89 -15.12
CA HIS A 171 -16.39 3.78 -16.23
C HIS A 171 -17.56 4.72 -16.50
N ILE A 172 -17.27 6.01 -16.59
CA ILE A 172 -18.25 7.04 -16.91
C ILE A 172 -18.45 7.04 -18.43
N PRO A 173 -19.66 6.74 -18.97
CA PRO A 173 -19.88 6.76 -20.41
C PRO A 173 -19.64 8.14 -21.01
N ASP A 174 -19.05 8.20 -22.21
CA ASP A 174 -18.70 9.46 -22.90
C ASP A 174 -19.89 10.42 -23.13
N GLU A 175 -21.10 9.87 -23.21
CA GLU A 175 -22.36 10.63 -23.34
C GLU A 175 -22.70 11.41 -22.06
N LEU A 176 -22.34 10.87 -20.90
CA LEU A 176 -22.55 11.46 -19.58
C LEU A 176 -21.32 12.28 -19.19
N ARG A 177 -21.12 13.42 -19.86
CA ARG A 177 -20.01 14.32 -19.49
C ARG A 177 -20.22 14.85 -18.06
N PRO A 178 -19.29 14.59 -17.12
CA PRO A 178 -19.42 15.06 -15.76
C PRO A 178 -19.43 16.59 -15.71
N HIS A 179 -20.13 17.15 -14.73
CA HIS A 179 -20.20 18.59 -14.60
C HIS A 179 -18.83 19.19 -14.30
N PHE A 180 -18.54 20.37 -14.85
CA PHE A 180 -17.25 21.06 -14.69
C PHE A 180 -16.79 21.14 -13.22
N TYR A 181 -17.69 21.46 -12.30
CA TYR A 181 -17.37 21.59 -10.87
C TYR A 181 -17.22 20.25 -10.13
N GLN A 182 -17.57 19.13 -10.74
CA GLN A 182 -17.28 17.79 -10.22
C GLN A 182 -15.87 17.34 -10.60
N ILE A 183 -15.40 17.76 -11.77
CA ILE A 183 -14.03 17.50 -12.23
C ILE A 183 -13.04 18.39 -11.45
N TYR A 184 -13.37 19.67 -11.32
CA TYR A 184 -12.50 20.70 -10.73
C TYR A 184 -13.03 21.12 -9.36
N SER A 185 -12.78 20.27 -8.37
CA SER A 185 -13.21 20.49 -6.97
C SER A 185 -12.40 21.58 -6.26
N ASN A 186 -11.17 21.83 -6.68
CA ASN A 186 -10.27 22.86 -6.15
C ASN A 186 -9.39 23.45 -7.26
N ASN A 187 -8.70 24.54 -6.96
CA ASN A 187 -7.76 25.21 -7.87
C ASN A 187 -6.52 24.36 -8.24
N GLU A 188 -6.21 23.32 -7.45
CA GLU A 188 -5.09 22.41 -7.69
C GLU A 188 -5.49 21.11 -8.39
N ALA A 189 -6.79 20.93 -8.69
CA ALA A 189 -7.30 19.76 -9.39
C ALA A 189 -6.57 19.58 -10.71
N LEU A 190 -6.31 18.32 -11.07
CA LEU A 190 -5.57 17.99 -12.27
C LEU A 190 -6.43 18.22 -13.51
N THR A 191 -5.77 18.54 -14.62
CA THR A 191 -6.44 18.56 -15.91
C THR A 191 -6.66 17.11 -16.40
N PRO A 192 -7.92 16.71 -16.69
CA PRO A 192 -8.19 15.34 -17.12
C PRO A 192 -7.50 15.06 -18.45
N ASN A 193 -6.76 13.95 -18.50
CA ASN A 193 -6.07 13.52 -19.70
C ASN A 193 -6.93 12.51 -20.47
N PRO A 194 -7.15 12.66 -21.79
CA PRO A 194 -7.88 11.67 -22.59
C PRO A 194 -7.25 10.27 -22.58
N ARG A 195 -5.95 10.13 -22.29
CA ARG A 195 -5.29 8.81 -22.14
C ARG A 195 -5.68 8.07 -20.85
N SER A 196 -6.25 8.77 -19.88
CA SER A 196 -6.67 8.19 -18.60
C SER A 196 -8.00 8.82 -18.18
N PRO A 197 -9.14 8.21 -18.54
CA PRO A 197 -10.44 8.75 -18.22
C PRO A 197 -10.65 8.81 -16.69
N LEU A 198 -11.56 9.69 -16.28
CA LEU A 198 -12.05 9.74 -14.92
C LEU A 198 -13.07 8.63 -14.72
N GLU A 199 -13.08 8.06 -13.53
CA GLU A 199 -13.94 6.93 -13.17
C GLU A 199 -14.64 7.24 -11.84
N ASP A 200 -15.78 6.60 -11.63
CA ASP A 200 -16.43 6.58 -10.33
C ASP A 200 -15.87 5.40 -9.54
N TYR A 201 -15.21 5.67 -8.43
CA TYR A 201 -14.61 4.65 -7.57
C TYR A 201 -15.49 4.39 -6.35
N SER A 202 -15.71 3.14 -6.01
CA SER A 202 -16.40 2.76 -4.77
C SER A 202 -15.49 1.88 -3.91
N LEU A 203 -15.35 2.21 -2.63
CA LEU A 203 -14.68 1.37 -1.64
C LEU A 203 -15.71 0.60 -0.84
N HIS A 204 -15.60 -0.71 -0.81
CA HIS A 204 -16.52 -1.61 -0.13
C HIS A 204 -15.84 -2.30 1.03
N LEU A 205 -16.52 -2.35 2.18
CA LEU A 205 -16.08 -3.10 3.36
C LEU A 205 -16.89 -4.39 3.47
N VAL A 206 -16.21 -5.53 3.47
CA VAL A 206 -16.85 -6.85 3.52
C VAL A 206 -16.39 -7.60 4.77
N ASP A 207 -17.34 -8.12 5.54
CA ASP A 207 -17.07 -8.97 6.69
C ASP A 207 -16.84 -10.42 6.24
N LEU A 208 -15.64 -10.94 6.52
CA LEU A 208 -15.21 -12.29 6.17
C LEU A 208 -15.83 -13.36 7.09
N HIS A 209 -16.21 -13.00 8.31
CA HIS A 209 -16.84 -13.93 9.25
C HIS A 209 -18.31 -14.11 8.92
N GLY A 210 -19.03 -13.00 8.77
CA GLY A 210 -20.46 -12.97 8.46
C GLY A 210 -20.80 -13.17 6.99
N GLY A 211 -19.84 -12.98 6.06
CA GLY A 211 -20.08 -13.09 4.62
C GLY A 211 -21.04 -12.02 4.09
N LYS A 212 -20.89 -10.77 4.54
CA LYS A 212 -21.80 -9.67 4.21
C LYS A 212 -21.04 -8.42 3.80
N LEU A 213 -21.62 -7.66 2.89
CA LEU A 213 -21.21 -6.28 2.62
C LEU A 213 -21.70 -5.40 3.78
N CYS A 214 -20.78 -4.68 4.42
CA CYS A 214 -21.08 -3.86 5.60
C CYS A 214 -21.33 -2.39 5.23
N ASP A 215 -20.39 -1.78 4.51
CA ASP A 215 -20.47 -0.36 4.15
C ASP A 215 -19.83 -0.11 2.78
N THR A 216 -20.20 1.00 2.14
CA THR A 216 -19.68 1.42 0.84
C THR A 216 -19.50 2.93 0.79
N ARG A 217 -18.34 3.37 0.28
CA ARG A 217 -18.00 4.79 0.09
C ARG A 217 -17.74 5.08 -1.37
N HIS A 218 -18.46 6.06 -1.92
CA HIS A 218 -18.38 6.44 -3.32
C HIS A 218 -17.56 7.71 -3.52
N PHE A 219 -16.68 7.70 -4.51
CA PHE A 219 -15.88 8.81 -5.01
C PHE A 219 -16.24 9.03 -6.47
N LYS A 220 -16.86 10.17 -6.78
CA LYS A 220 -17.35 10.46 -8.12
C LYS A 220 -16.35 11.30 -8.90
N VAL A 221 -16.19 11.00 -10.19
CA VAL A 221 -15.37 11.79 -11.13
C VAL A 221 -13.96 12.01 -10.57
N ASP A 222 -13.35 10.93 -10.08
CA ASP A 222 -12.05 10.97 -9.40
C ASP A 222 -11.04 10.11 -10.15
N LYS A 223 -9.78 10.18 -9.72
CA LYS A 223 -8.69 9.30 -10.13
C LYS A 223 -8.01 8.76 -8.89
N ILE A 224 -8.32 7.51 -8.55
CA ILE A 224 -7.74 6.79 -7.42
C ILE A 224 -7.04 5.54 -7.96
N TYR A 225 -5.73 5.44 -7.73
CA TYR A 225 -4.95 4.29 -8.19
C TYR A 225 -5.20 3.05 -7.31
N LEU A 226 -6.26 2.30 -7.62
CA LEU A 226 -6.61 1.05 -6.91
C LEU A 226 -5.63 -0.11 -7.21
N SER A 227 -5.01 -0.11 -8.38
CA SER A 227 -4.06 -1.15 -8.78
C SER A 227 -2.85 -1.17 -7.84
N HIS A 228 -2.47 -2.38 -7.42
CA HIS A 228 -1.47 -2.62 -6.37
C HIS A 228 -1.64 -1.80 -5.08
N ASN A 229 -2.85 -1.36 -4.74
CA ASN A 229 -3.13 -0.50 -3.58
C ASN A 229 -2.28 0.78 -3.55
N GLN A 230 -1.96 1.40 -4.70
CA GLN A 230 -1.06 2.57 -4.71
C GLN A 230 -1.70 3.84 -4.14
N GLY A 231 -3.00 4.01 -4.34
CA GLY A 231 -3.80 5.14 -3.85
C GLY A 231 -4.52 4.86 -2.52
N LEU A 232 -4.41 3.64 -1.98
CA LEU A 232 -5.05 3.23 -0.74
C LEU A 232 -4.02 2.69 0.24
N TYR A 233 -4.06 3.16 1.48
CA TYR A 233 -3.19 2.64 2.52
C TYR A 233 -3.96 2.42 3.81
N LEU A 234 -3.85 1.23 4.38
CA LEU A 234 -4.48 0.88 5.65
C LEU A 234 -3.39 0.65 6.69
N TYR A 235 -3.50 1.36 7.81
CA TYR A 235 -2.67 1.16 8.99
C TYR A 235 -3.58 0.91 10.20
N LYS A 236 -3.54 -0.30 10.74
CA LYS A 236 -4.52 -0.77 11.75
C LYS A 236 -5.94 -0.60 11.22
N ASP A 237 -6.70 0.30 11.84
CA ASP A 237 -8.08 0.62 11.49
C ASP A 237 -8.21 1.95 10.73
N ILE A 238 -7.09 2.63 10.44
CA ILE A 238 -7.06 3.91 9.74
C ILE A 238 -6.76 3.67 8.26
N LEU A 239 -7.76 3.93 7.42
CA LEU A 239 -7.66 3.90 5.97
C LEU A 239 -7.41 5.31 5.43
N ALA A 240 -6.32 5.50 4.71
CA ALA A 240 -6.10 6.67 3.89
C ALA A 240 -6.44 6.38 2.42
N VAL A 241 -7.17 7.29 1.78
CA VAL A 241 -7.49 7.28 0.35
C VAL A 241 -6.98 8.56 -0.33
N LEU A 242 -6.14 8.43 -1.35
CA LEU A 242 -5.62 9.56 -2.12
C LEU A 242 -6.46 9.77 -3.38
N SER A 243 -7.19 10.87 -3.40
CA SER A 243 -7.78 11.44 -4.60
C SER A 243 -6.70 12.22 -5.36
N VAL A 244 -6.21 11.63 -6.45
CA VAL A 244 -5.18 12.26 -7.29
C VAL A 244 -5.80 13.36 -8.15
N GLN A 245 -7.04 13.18 -8.62
CA GLN A 245 -7.73 14.19 -9.43
C GLN A 245 -8.02 15.45 -8.62
N HIS A 246 -8.61 15.32 -7.43
CA HIS A 246 -8.96 16.49 -6.59
C HIS A 246 -7.85 16.93 -5.66
N GLN A 247 -6.69 16.25 -5.65
CA GLN A 247 -5.57 16.57 -4.75
C GLN A 247 -6.02 16.64 -3.28
N THR A 248 -6.68 15.57 -2.83
CA THR A 248 -7.13 15.43 -1.44
C THR A 248 -6.82 14.03 -0.90
N ILE A 249 -6.50 13.96 0.39
CA ILE A 249 -6.32 12.71 1.13
C ILE A 249 -7.49 12.58 2.10
N HIS A 250 -8.30 11.55 1.92
CA HIS A 250 -9.38 11.22 2.84
C HIS A 250 -8.89 10.20 3.87
N ILE A 251 -9.09 10.49 5.14
CA ILE A 251 -8.73 9.61 6.25
C ILE A 251 -10.03 9.07 6.84
N PHE A 252 -10.21 7.76 6.72
CA PHE A 252 -11.31 7.02 7.31
C PHE A 252 -10.80 6.16 8.47
N GLN A 253 -11.63 6.00 9.49
CA GLN A 253 -11.44 5.01 10.53
C GLN A 253 -12.52 3.95 10.41
N ILE A 254 -12.12 2.68 10.50
CA ILE A 254 -13.01 1.54 10.42
C ILE A 254 -13.45 1.20 11.84
N LEU A 255 -14.74 1.33 12.10
CA LEU A 255 -15.34 1.01 13.41
C LEU A 255 -16.62 0.22 13.18
N ASP A 256 -16.70 -0.96 13.80
CA ASP A 256 -17.88 -1.86 13.75
C ASP A 256 -18.45 -2.13 12.34
N GLY A 257 -17.58 -2.21 11.33
CA GLY A 257 -18.02 -2.47 9.95
C GLY A 257 -18.53 -1.23 9.21
N MET A 258 -18.21 -0.01 9.67
CA MET A 258 -18.52 1.23 8.99
C MET A 258 -17.26 2.05 8.72
N PHE A 259 -17.23 2.78 7.61
CA PHE A 259 -16.19 3.77 7.32
C PHE A 259 -16.58 5.11 7.95
N ILE A 260 -15.86 5.57 8.96
CA ILE A 260 -16.07 6.88 9.58
C ILE A 260 -15.06 7.85 8.99
N ASN A 261 -15.52 8.92 8.34
CA ASN A 261 -14.62 9.96 7.84
C ASN A 261 -14.09 10.76 9.03
N VAL A 262 -12.79 10.67 9.27
CA VAL A 262 -12.12 11.37 10.37
C VAL A 262 -11.64 12.72 9.88
N ARG A 263 -10.92 12.77 8.76
CA ARG A 263 -10.32 14.02 8.24
C ARG A 263 -10.21 13.99 6.72
N THR A 264 -10.23 15.17 6.12
CA THR A 264 -9.90 15.37 4.70
C THR A 264 -8.79 16.41 4.59
N ILE A 265 -7.65 16.03 4.02
CA ILE A 265 -6.43 16.84 3.93
C ILE A 265 -6.23 17.27 2.47
N GLY A 266 -6.18 18.57 2.19
CA GLY A 266 -5.92 19.08 0.85
C GLY A 266 -6.09 20.60 0.79
N ARG A 267 -7.23 21.07 0.28
CA ARG A 267 -7.61 22.50 0.28
C ARG A 267 -7.54 23.09 1.68
N PHE A 268 -8.15 22.39 2.64
CA PHE A 268 -8.06 22.66 4.07
C PHE A 268 -7.32 21.52 4.78
N CYS A 269 -6.70 21.81 5.92
CA CYS A 269 -5.96 20.81 6.70
C CYS A 269 -6.67 20.46 8.01
N LEU A 270 -7.41 21.41 8.58
CA LEU A 270 -8.23 21.27 9.78
C LEU A 270 -9.69 21.50 9.43
N GLU A 271 -10.60 20.92 10.21
CA GLU A 271 -12.05 21.04 9.99
C GLU A 271 -12.55 22.48 10.16
N ASP A 272 -12.00 23.21 11.14
CA ASP A 272 -12.37 24.59 11.44
C ASP A 272 -11.90 25.60 10.39
N ASP A 273 -10.91 25.24 9.56
CA ASP A 273 -10.31 26.14 8.56
C ASP A 273 -11.38 26.65 7.58
N ALA A 274 -12.29 25.75 7.16
CA ALA A 274 -13.36 26.08 6.21
C ALA A 274 -14.31 27.16 6.78
N TYR A 275 -14.61 27.07 8.07
CA TYR A 275 -15.44 28.05 8.77
C TYR A 275 -14.70 29.39 8.92
N LEU A 276 -13.44 29.36 9.33
CA LEU A 276 -12.61 30.55 9.51
C LEU A 276 -12.45 31.34 8.22
N VAL A 277 -12.14 30.67 7.09
CA VAL A 277 -12.01 31.32 5.79
C VAL A 277 -13.33 31.93 5.33
N ARG A 278 -14.46 31.22 5.55
CA ARG A 278 -15.79 31.74 5.21
C ARG A 278 -16.19 32.95 6.07
N SER A 279 -15.81 32.97 7.34
CA SER A 279 -16.06 34.09 8.24
C SER A 279 -15.19 35.31 7.91
N ALA A 280 -13.92 35.10 7.58
CA ALA A 280 -12.98 36.18 7.28
C ALA A 280 -13.17 36.77 5.88
N CYS A 281 -13.56 35.94 4.90
CA CYS A 281 -13.68 36.30 3.49
C CYS A 281 -15.02 35.81 2.90
N PRO A 282 -16.16 36.45 3.24
CA PRO A 282 -17.49 36.00 2.81
C PRO A 282 -17.73 36.02 1.28
N GLY A 283 -16.82 36.59 0.48
CA GLY A 283 -16.90 36.64 -0.99
C GLY A 283 -15.96 35.68 -1.77
N VAL A 284 -14.95 35.08 -1.12
CA VAL A 284 -13.95 34.25 -1.82
C VAL A 284 -14.45 32.82 -2.05
N ASN A 285 -15.35 32.33 -1.20
CA ASN A 285 -15.79 30.94 -1.18
C ASN A 285 -16.94 30.57 -2.15
N CYS A 286 -17.29 31.43 -3.12
CA CYS A 286 -18.39 31.11 -4.03
C CYS A 286 -18.06 29.94 -4.98
N ARG A 287 -16.78 29.73 -5.33
CA ARG A 287 -16.32 28.61 -6.20
C ARG A 287 -14.87 28.22 -5.87
N PRO A 288 -14.63 27.06 -5.23
CA PRO A 288 -13.29 26.59 -4.83
C PRO A 288 -12.23 26.54 -5.95
N PHE A 289 -12.67 26.30 -7.19
CA PHE A 289 -11.79 26.30 -8.37
C PHE A 289 -11.19 27.67 -8.69
N ARG A 290 -11.88 28.77 -8.35
CA ARG A 290 -11.44 30.14 -8.67
C ARG A 290 -10.63 30.79 -7.54
N ASP A 291 -10.23 30.01 -6.54
CA ASP A 291 -9.41 30.51 -5.45
C ASP A 291 -8.04 30.95 -5.98
N VAL A 292 -7.72 32.23 -5.80
CA VAL A 292 -6.42 32.83 -6.13
C VAL A 292 -5.34 32.36 -5.15
N THR A 293 -5.74 31.92 -3.95
CA THR A 293 -4.85 31.52 -2.87
C THR A 293 -4.37 30.08 -3.02
N ILE A 294 -3.10 29.83 -2.65
CA ILE A 294 -2.54 28.48 -2.56
C ILE A 294 -3.27 27.68 -1.47
N ASN A 295 -3.52 26.39 -1.70
CA ASN A 295 -4.17 25.51 -0.73
C ASN A 295 -3.35 25.36 0.56
N CYS A 296 -4.03 25.04 1.67
CA CYS A 296 -3.39 24.99 2.99
C CYS A 296 -2.20 24.01 3.05
N LEU A 297 -2.34 22.79 2.51
CA LEU A 297 -1.27 21.79 2.56
C LEU A 297 -0.02 22.28 1.81
N LYS A 298 -0.21 22.76 0.58
CA LYS A 298 0.89 23.26 -0.25
C LYS A 298 1.51 24.55 0.31
N HIS A 299 0.69 25.45 0.85
CA HIS A 299 1.19 26.64 1.53
C HIS A 299 2.09 26.27 2.71
N LYS A 300 1.68 25.31 3.56
CA LYS A 300 2.50 24.83 4.67
C LYS A 300 3.82 24.22 4.17
N LEU A 301 3.82 23.54 3.03
CA LEU A 301 5.02 22.98 2.41
C LEU A 301 5.98 24.07 1.96
N LEU A 302 5.49 25.06 1.24
CA LEU A 302 6.30 26.18 0.77
C LEU A 302 6.87 26.98 1.96
N VAL A 303 6.08 27.21 3.01
CA VAL A 303 6.54 27.88 4.23
C VAL A 303 7.61 27.06 4.96
N TYR A 304 7.45 25.74 5.04
CA TYR A 304 8.45 24.86 5.64
C TYR A 304 9.78 24.92 4.87
N LEU A 305 9.74 24.82 3.53
CA LEU A 305 10.92 24.90 2.68
C LEU A 305 11.60 26.27 2.77
N TYR A 306 10.83 27.36 2.79
CA TYR A 306 11.36 28.71 2.98
C TYR A 306 12.04 28.86 4.34
N LYS A 307 11.39 28.44 5.44
CA LYS A 307 11.99 28.52 6.79
C LYS A 307 13.28 27.72 6.90
N ARG A 308 13.33 26.55 6.26
CA ARG A 308 14.55 25.73 6.17
C ARG A 308 15.65 26.46 5.41
N ALA A 309 15.34 27.04 4.25
CA ALA A 309 16.31 27.79 3.45
C ALA A 309 16.82 29.04 4.18
N ALA A 310 15.94 29.77 4.88
CA ALA A 310 16.29 30.92 5.71
C ALA A 310 17.23 30.51 6.86
N TYR A 311 16.89 29.43 7.59
CA TYR A 311 17.73 28.92 8.67
C TYR A 311 19.14 28.52 8.19
N ILE A 312 19.24 27.85 7.05
CA ILE A 312 20.54 27.48 6.47
C ILE A 312 21.32 28.73 6.08
N SER A 313 20.66 29.70 5.42
CA SER A 313 21.28 30.96 5.02
C SER A 313 21.78 31.77 6.21
N ASP A 314 21.04 31.81 7.32
CA ASP A 314 21.45 32.48 8.55
C ASP A 314 22.64 31.77 9.21
N THR A 315 22.67 30.44 9.14
CA THR A 315 23.74 29.62 9.73
C THR A 315 25.04 29.69 8.92
N THR A 316 24.97 29.61 7.59
CA THR A 316 26.13 29.67 6.70
C THR A 316 26.53 31.10 6.35
N LYS A 317 25.66 32.08 6.60
CA LYS A 317 25.75 33.49 6.15
C LYS A 317 25.76 33.67 4.63
N ASP A 318 25.39 32.63 3.87
CA ASP A 318 25.33 32.68 2.41
C ASP A 318 23.87 32.75 1.93
N PRO A 319 23.50 33.71 1.06
CA PRO A 319 22.14 33.86 0.55
C PRO A 319 21.77 32.85 -0.56
N TYR A 320 22.66 31.90 -0.88
CA TYR A 320 22.52 31.00 -2.01
C TYR A 320 21.24 30.14 -1.94
N GLU A 321 20.97 29.52 -0.79
CA GLU A 321 19.80 28.64 -0.61
C GLU A 321 18.46 29.38 -0.69
N LEU A 322 18.41 30.62 -0.19
CA LEU A 322 17.24 31.49 -0.34
C LEU A 322 16.99 31.85 -1.81
N ARG A 323 18.04 32.21 -2.56
CA ARG A 323 17.93 32.50 -3.99
C ARG A 323 17.47 31.27 -4.77
N ARG A 324 18.00 30.09 -4.43
CA ARG A 324 17.61 28.81 -5.01
C ARG A 324 16.13 28.53 -4.77
N PHE A 325 15.62 28.76 -3.57
CA PHE A 325 14.19 28.62 -3.27
C PHE A 325 13.33 29.51 -4.17
N TYR A 326 13.67 30.80 -4.30
CA TYR A 326 12.93 31.71 -5.18
C TYR A 326 13.01 31.33 -6.66
N GLN A 327 14.16 30.84 -7.11
CA GLN A 327 14.33 30.36 -8.50
C GLN A 327 13.41 29.16 -8.81
N TYR A 328 13.25 28.24 -7.86
CA TYR A 328 12.44 27.04 -8.02
C TYR A 328 11.01 27.16 -7.48
N PHE A 329 10.59 28.36 -7.04
CA PHE A 329 9.29 28.57 -6.40
C PHE A 329 8.12 28.11 -7.26
N ASP A 330 8.12 28.49 -8.54
CA ASP A 330 7.04 28.13 -9.47
C ASP A 330 6.98 26.61 -9.71
N GLN A 331 8.15 25.96 -9.78
CA GLN A 331 8.22 24.50 -9.94
C GLN A 331 7.69 23.79 -8.69
N LEU A 332 8.06 24.25 -7.50
CA LEU A 332 7.56 23.71 -6.23
C LEU A 332 6.05 23.92 -6.08
N ASN A 333 5.53 25.07 -6.53
CA ASN A 333 4.10 25.36 -6.51
C ASN A 333 3.32 24.51 -7.54
N ALA A 334 3.95 24.16 -8.66
CA ALA A 334 3.39 23.29 -9.68
C ALA A 334 3.33 21.81 -9.27
N LEU A 335 4.04 21.39 -8.22
CA LEU A 335 4.00 20.01 -7.75
C LEU A 335 2.59 19.58 -7.31
N ARG A 336 2.31 18.28 -7.48
CA ARG A 336 1.04 17.61 -7.20
C ARG A 336 1.29 16.31 -6.44
N MET A 337 0.40 15.96 -5.53
CA MET A 337 0.39 14.69 -4.83
C MET A 337 0.17 13.55 -5.82
N TRP A 338 1.10 12.60 -5.81
CA TRP A 338 1.06 11.43 -6.68
C TRP A 338 0.85 10.14 -5.89
N LYS A 339 1.52 10.01 -4.73
CA LYS A 339 1.45 8.82 -3.89
C LYS A 339 1.46 9.22 -2.42
N MET A 340 0.86 8.39 -1.58
CA MET A 340 0.93 8.55 -0.13
C MET A 340 1.17 7.21 0.58
N GLN A 341 1.59 7.29 1.83
CA GLN A 341 1.77 6.16 2.71
C GLN A 341 1.57 6.61 4.16
N LEU A 342 0.80 5.87 4.96
CA LEU A 342 0.75 6.09 6.40
C LEU A 342 2.00 5.49 7.03
N LEU A 343 2.72 6.27 7.84
CA LEU A 343 3.88 5.80 8.60
C LEU A 343 3.43 5.26 9.97
N ASP A 344 2.43 5.91 10.56
CA ASP A 344 1.78 5.52 11.80
C ASP A 344 0.34 6.07 11.83
N THR A 345 -0.26 6.18 13.02
CA THR A 345 -1.62 6.70 13.19
C THR A 345 -1.75 8.20 12.90
N ASN A 346 -0.65 8.96 12.94
CA ASN A 346 -0.66 10.43 12.96
C ASN A 346 0.09 11.03 11.77
N HIS A 347 1.05 10.31 11.19
CA HIS A 347 1.98 10.82 10.19
C HIS A 347 1.72 10.16 8.83
N VAL A 348 1.61 11.00 7.81
CA VAL A 348 1.48 10.61 6.41
C VAL A 348 2.75 11.02 5.68
N LEU A 349 3.35 10.09 4.95
CA LEU A 349 4.34 10.37 3.93
C LEU A 349 3.64 10.63 2.60
N VAL A 350 3.82 11.81 2.04
CA VAL A 350 3.24 12.21 0.74
C VAL A 350 4.36 12.43 -0.26
N ARG A 351 4.25 11.79 -1.42
CA ARG A 351 5.13 12.00 -2.57
C ARG A 351 4.50 13.00 -3.53
N PHE A 352 5.14 14.15 -3.66
CA PHE A 352 4.82 15.19 -4.62
C PHE A 352 5.66 15.00 -5.89
N ALA A 353 5.04 15.14 -7.05
CA ALA A 353 5.68 15.04 -8.37
C ALA A 353 5.08 16.08 -9.33
N SER A 354 5.60 16.15 -10.55
CA SER A 354 5.03 16.96 -11.62
C SER A 354 3.60 16.50 -11.98
N GLU A 355 2.79 17.38 -12.56
CA GLU A 355 1.44 17.05 -13.06
C GLU A 355 1.49 15.94 -14.12
N GLU A 356 2.52 15.92 -14.98
CA GLU A 356 2.72 14.87 -15.98
C GLU A 356 2.91 13.49 -15.36
N VAL A 357 3.61 13.40 -14.22
CA VAL A 357 3.78 12.12 -13.50
C VAL A 357 2.50 11.73 -12.79
N ALA A 358 1.85 12.68 -12.11
CA ALA A 358 0.60 12.41 -11.41
C ALA A 358 -0.51 11.93 -12.35
N THR A 359 -0.50 12.40 -13.61
CA THR A 359 -1.46 12.01 -14.67
C THR A 359 -1.01 10.81 -15.52
N LEU A 360 0.13 10.17 -15.22
CA LEU A 360 0.75 9.07 -15.98
C LEU A 360 1.08 9.40 -17.45
N GLN A 361 1.39 10.67 -17.74
CA GLN A 361 1.89 11.09 -19.05
C GLN A 361 3.38 10.79 -19.24
N ALA A 362 4.13 10.75 -18.14
CA ALA A 362 5.55 10.45 -18.15
C ALA A 362 5.83 8.96 -18.42
N ASN A 363 6.68 8.66 -19.41
CA ASN A 363 7.12 7.29 -19.72
C ASN A 363 7.89 6.64 -18.55
N GLU A 364 8.62 7.43 -17.75
CA GLU A 364 9.41 6.97 -16.60
C GLU A 364 9.12 7.81 -15.35
N PRO A 365 8.03 7.52 -14.62
CA PRO A 365 7.59 8.35 -13.49
C PRO A 365 8.56 8.34 -12.29
N ASN A 366 9.37 7.29 -12.15
CA ASN A 366 10.29 7.14 -11.02
C ASN A 366 11.59 7.93 -11.17
N VAL A 367 11.98 8.28 -12.40
CA VAL A 367 13.22 9.03 -12.70
C VAL A 367 13.00 10.54 -12.53
N GLN A 368 11.74 10.98 -12.62
CA GLN A 368 11.41 12.39 -12.45
C GLN A 368 11.64 12.88 -11.01
N PRO A 369 12.03 14.15 -10.84
CA PRO A 369 12.21 14.75 -9.52
C PRO A 369 10.90 14.70 -8.74
N ALA A 370 10.97 14.15 -7.53
CA ALA A 370 9.85 14.08 -6.61
C ALA A 370 10.32 14.52 -5.23
N LEU A 371 9.39 15.13 -4.50
CA LEU A 371 9.59 15.61 -3.14
C LEU A 371 8.77 14.73 -2.20
N LEU A 372 9.45 14.14 -1.21
CA LEU A 372 8.86 13.29 -0.19
C LEU A 372 8.67 14.12 1.07
N VAL A 373 7.42 14.25 1.52
CA VAL A 373 7.05 15.14 2.61
C VAL A 373 6.39 14.34 3.72
N VAL A 374 6.89 14.49 4.94
CA VAL A 374 6.29 13.91 6.15
C VAL A 374 5.37 14.95 6.79
N TYR A 375 4.09 14.64 6.80
CA TYR A 375 3.02 15.50 7.32
C TYR A 375 2.41 14.87 8.57
N ASP A 376 2.34 15.65 9.66
CA ASP A 376 1.59 15.29 10.87
C ASP A 376 0.14 15.76 10.71
N MET A 377 -0.78 14.79 10.72
CA MET A 377 -2.21 15.00 10.61
C MET A 377 -2.79 15.70 11.84
N VAL A 378 -2.25 15.47 13.03
CA VAL A 378 -2.81 15.98 14.30
C VAL A 378 -2.51 17.46 14.45
N THR A 379 -1.23 17.86 14.36
CA THR A 379 -0.83 19.26 14.46
C THR A 379 -0.96 20.04 13.15
N ALA A 380 -1.28 19.33 12.06
CA ALA A 380 -1.33 19.86 10.71
C ALA A 380 -0.03 20.58 10.32
N LYS A 381 1.13 19.98 10.61
CA LYS A 381 2.45 20.54 10.32
C LYS A 381 3.28 19.60 9.46
N ILE A 382 4.16 20.18 8.66
CA ILE A 382 5.17 19.43 7.92
C ILE A 382 6.39 19.29 8.81
N LEU A 383 6.81 18.05 9.02
CA LEU A 383 7.93 17.70 9.86
C LEU A 383 9.23 17.64 9.08
N ALA A 384 9.17 17.11 7.86
CA ALA A 384 10.34 16.93 7.01
C ALA A 384 9.97 16.95 5.52
N ALA A 385 10.93 17.37 4.70
CA ALA A 385 10.85 17.32 3.25
C ALA A 385 12.19 16.83 2.69
N TYR A 386 12.14 15.82 1.83
CA TYR A 386 13.28 15.08 1.31
C TYR A 386 13.21 15.00 -0.21
N ASP A 387 14.35 15.20 -0.86
CA ASP A 387 14.49 14.91 -2.29
C ASP A 387 14.74 13.42 -2.52
N ASN A 388 14.47 12.94 -3.74
CA ASN A 388 14.71 11.55 -4.14
C ASN A 388 16.15 11.07 -3.87
N THR A 389 17.14 11.97 -3.92
CA THR A 389 18.57 11.66 -3.75
C THR A 389 19.07 11.82 -2.32
N SER A 390 18.17 12.07 -1.35
CA SER A 390 18.61 12.38 0.01
C SER A 390 19.17 11.15 0.75
N THR A 391 20.41 11.27 1.23
CA THR A 391 21.06 10.24 2.05
C THR A 391 20.39 10.07 3.40
N GLN A 392 19.82 11.15 3.95
CA GLN A 392 19.11 11.12 5.24
C GLN A 392 17.88 10.21 5.21
N LEU A 393 17.07 10.30 4.14
CA LEU A 393 15.92 9.42 3.96
C LEU A 393 16.39 7.97 3.78
N LEU A 394 17.47 7.75 3.03
CA LEU A 394 18.04 6.41 2.85
C LEU A 394 18.46 5.81 4.20
N THR A 395 19.18 6.56 5.03
CA THR A 395 19.58 6.11 6.38
C THR A 395 18.37 5.84 7.28
N GLN A 396 17.32 6.68 7.21
CA GLN A 396 16.07 6.43 7.93
C GLN A 396 15.37 5.15 7.42
N PHE A 397 15.35 4.95 6.11
CA PHE A 397 14.78 3.75 5.49
C PHE A 397 15.55 2.48 5.87
N GLU A 398 16.89 2.54 5.93
CA GLU A 398 17.72 1.41 6.37
C GLU A 398 17.46 1.05 7.84
N ASN A 399 17.39 2.05 8.72
CA ASN A 399 17.17 1.86 10.15
C ASN A 399 15.73 1.44 10.48
N PHE A 400 14.74 1.96 9.73
CA PHE A 400 13.31 1.78 10.00
C PHE A 400 12.57 1.11 8.83
N SER A 401 13.25 0.22 8.10
CA SER A 401 12.71 -0.42 6.89
C SER A 401 11.35 -1.10 7.11
N ASP A 402 11.09 -1.56 8.33
CA ASP A 402 9.83 -2.18 8.72
C ASP A 402 8.63 -1.23 8.75
N PHE A 403 8.84 0.06 9.03
CA PHE A 403 7.78 1.09 9.04
C PHE A 403 7.47 1.64 7.66
N PHE A 404 8.46 1.60 6.75
CA PHE A 404 8.28 1.96 5.35
C PHE A 404 7.77 0.79 4.50
N ARG A 405 7.84 -0.45 5.00
CA ARG A 405 7.17 -1.60 4.41
C ARG A 405 5.71 -1.65 4.90
N ASN A 406 4.82 -2.25 4.10
CA ASN A 406 3.38 -2.35 4.38
C ASN A 406 3.08 -2.51 5.88
N ALA A 407 2.11 -1.73 6.37
CA ALA A 407 1.68 -1.70 7.77
C ALA A 407 1.75 -3.08 8.40
N ARG A 408 2.59 -3.20 9.44
CA ARG A 408 2.62 -4.39 10.28
C ARG A 408 1.21 -4.59 10.84
N MET A 409 0.57 -5.69 10.48
CA MET A 409 -0.64 -6.12 11.18
C MET A 409 -0.24 -6.36 12.64
N SER A 410 -0.86 -5.63 13.56
CA SER A 410 -0.47 -5.58 14.98
C SER A 410 -0.95 -6.80 15.77
N GLY A 411 -1.79 -7.64 15.17
CA GLY A 411 -2.22 -8.91 15.77
C GLY A 411 -1.07 -9.90 15.93
N ASP A 412 -1.27 -10.92 16.77
CA ASP A 412 -0.36 -12.07 16.98
C ASP A 412 0.06 -12.78 15.67
N CYS A 413 -0.58 -12.45 14.55
CA CYS A 413 -0.18 -12.77 13.19
C CYS A 413 0.94 -11.84 12.67
N GLN A 414 2.09 -11.85 13.35
CA GLN A 414 3.32 -11.20 12.88
C GLN A 414 3.90 -11.84 11.59
N TYR A 415 3.21 -12.79 10.95
CA TYR A 415 3.80 -13.82 10.08
C TYR A 415 3.24 -13.88 8.67
N MET A 416 3.42 -12.81 7.88
CA MET A 416 3.13 -12.87 6.45
C MET A 416 4.29 -13.51 5.67
N CYS A 417 3.91 -14.33 4.67
CA CYS A 417 4.69 -14.80 3.52
C CYS A 417 5.10 -16.29 3.44
N SER A 418 4.45 -17.22 4.14
CA SER A 418 4.36 -18.60 3.65
C SER A 418 3.18 -19.38 4.26
N PRO A 419 2.54 -20.31 3.51
CA PRO A 419 1.57 -21.27 4.06
C PRO A 419 2.15 -22.10 5.22
N SER A 420 3.48 -22.22 5.30
CA SER A 420 4.21 -22.93 6.36
C SER A 420 4.30 -22.18 7.70
N ASN A 421 3.87 -20.92 7.78
CA ASN A 421 3.76 -20.15 9.03
C ASN A 421 2.31 -19.94 9.50
N ASN A 422 1.35 -20.59 8.86
CA ASN A 422 -0.06 -20.47 9.21
C ASN A 422 -0.38 -21.34 10.45
N ILE A 423 -0.94 -20.73 11.50
CA ILE A 423 -1.35 -21.42 12.73
C ILE A 423 -2.38 -22.53 12.41
N TYR A 424 -3.16 -22.33 11.35
CA TYR A 424 -4.19 -23.26 10.87
C TYR A 424 -3.70 -24.27 9.83
N ALA A 425 -2.41 -24.34 9.53
CA ALA A 425 -1.84 -25.34 8.61
C ALA A 425 -1.57 -26.71 9.27
N ARG A 426 -2.03 -26.94 10.51
CA ARG A 426 -1.94 -28.23 11.20
C ARG A 426 -3.04 -29.19 10.79
#